data_AF-A0A7X7SYL3-F1
#
_entry.id   AF-A0A7X7SYL3-F1
#
_cell.length_a   1.000
_cell.length_b   1.000
_cell.length_c   1.000
_cell.angle_alpha   90.00
_cell.angle_beta   90.00
_cell.angle_gamma   90.00
#
_symmetry.space_group_name_H-M   'P 1'
#
loop_
_entity.id
_entity.type
_entity.pdbx_description
1 polymer ?
#
loop_
_entity_poly.entity_id
_entity_poly.type
_entity_poly.pdbx_seq_one_letter_code
_entity_poly.pdbx_strand_id
1 'polypeptide(L)'
;MYRKKGFTLVELIIFLALLGVVLTIGYRIFFSGQNTYAMGSDQYQLQSEIRKAGDFIIDEVRNATEIDIINTPFFAQTGYGYIYLHDSKIVYEYSGGTRDITDSLLKDEDVFSIRKDSDNRNFLCIDMTGTLNGNTYNLSTEILLKNVVNKSPQSGKVIKYKKLMP
;
A
#
# COMPACT_ATOMS: atom_id res chain seq x y z
N MET A 1 -3.50 -42.11 59.99
CA MET A 1 -4.75 -41.33 59.80
C MET A 1 -4.36 -39.95 59.25
N TYR A 2 -4.46 -39.73 57.94
CA TYR A 2 -4.07 -38.46 57.32
C TYR A 2 -5.15 -37.40 57.59
N ARG A 3 -4.87 -36.44 58.47
CA ARG A 3 -5.73 -35.27 58.68
C ARG A 3 -5.70 -34.40 57.41
N LYS A 4 -6.82 -34.33 56.68
CA LYS A 4 -7.00 -33.33 55.62
C LYS A 4 -7.14 -31.96 56.29
N LYS A 5 -6.10 -31.12 56.20
CA LYS A 5 -6.17 -29.72 56.62
C LYS A 5 -6.97 -28.95 55.56
N GLY A 6 -8.04 -28.27 55.96
CA GLY A 6 -8.78 -27.34 55.10
C GLY A 6 -8.03 -26.01 54.95
N PHE A 7 -8.42 -25.21 53.96
CA PHE A 7 -7.91 -23.85 53.78
C PHE A 7 -8.38 -22.92 54.90
N THR A 8 -7.47 -22.09 55.40
CA THR A 8 -7.82 -20.99 56.30
C THR A 8 -8.39 -19.81 55.51
N LEU A 9 -9.23 -19.00 56.16
CA LEU A 9 -9.84 -17.82 55.54
C LEU A 9 -8.77 -16.79 55.11
N VAL A 10 -7.68 -16.67 55.86
CA VAL A 10 -6.55 -15.79 55.53
C VAL A 10 -5.83 -16.27 54.26
N GLU A 11 -5.58 -17.57 54.12
CA GLU A 11 -4.98 -18.14 52.89
C GLU A 11 -5.85 -17.88 51.66
N LEU A 12 -7.18 -17.97 51.78
CA LEU A 12 -8.10 -17.66 50.69
C LEU A 12 -8.03 -16.17 50.28
N ILE A 13 -7.98 -15.25 51.23
CA ILE A 13 -7.87 -13.81 50.96
C ILE A 13 -6.56 -13.49 50.25
N ILE A 14 -5.44 -14.04 50.73
CA ILE A 14 -4.13 -13.85 50.11
C ILE A 14 -4.13 -14.43 48.69
N PHE A 15 -4.71 -15.61 48.50
CA PHE A 15 -4.83 -16.22 47.17
C PHE A 15 -5.63 -15.35 46.20
N LEU A 16 -6.81 -14.85 46.62
CA LEU A 16 -7.63 -13.98 45.80
C LEU A 16 -6.94 -12.64 45.48
N ALA A 17 -6.21 -12.08 46.44
CA ALA A 17 -5.42 -10.86 46.21
C ALA A 17 -4.33 -11.09 45.15
N LEU A 18 -3.56 -12.19 45.26
CA LEU A 18 -2.55 -12.55 44.28
C LEU A 18 -3.16 -12.86 42.90
N LEU A 19 -4.30 -13.56 42.87
CA LEU A 19 -5.02 -13.84 41.63
C LEU A 19 -5.47 -12.55 40.94
N GLY A 20 -5.98 -11.57 41.68
CA GLY A 20 -6.35 -10.26 41.14
C GLY A 20 -5.17 -9.52 40.49
N VAL A 21 -3.98 -9.59 41.11
CA VAL A 21 -2.74 -9.04 40.53
C VAL A 21 -2.39 -9.75 39.22
N VAL A 22 -2.39 -11.09 39.22
CA VAL A 22 -2.07 -11.89 38.02
C VAL A 22 -3.04 -11.61 36.88
N LEU A 23 -4.34 -11.55 37.17
CA LEU A 23 -5.38 -11.25 36.17
C LEU A 23 -5.22 -9.84 35.61
N THR A 24 -4.87 -8.85 36.44
CA THR A 24 -4.65 -7.48 35.99
C THR A 24 -3.46 -7.40 35.02
N ILE A 25 -2.37 -8.11 35.32
CA ILE A 25 -1.20 -8.18 34.45
C ILE A 25 -1.56 -8.88 33.13
N GLY A 26 -2.22 -10.04 33.21
CA GLY A 26 -2.67 -10.79 32.03
C GLY A 26 -3.60 -9.98 31.13
N TYR A 27 -4.55 -9.26 31.72
CA TYR A 27 -5.46 -8.38 30.99
C TYR A 27 -4.70 -7.30 30.22
N ARG A 28 -3.76 -6.59 30.88
CA ARG A 28 -2.98 -5.54 30.23
C ARG A 28 -2.16 -6.08 29.06
N ILE A 29 -1.50 -7.22 29.24
CA ILE A 29 -0.70 -7.85 28.17
C ILE A 29 -1.60 -8.26 27.01
N PHE A 30 -2.75 -8.89 27.29
CA PHE A 30 -3.68 -9.34 26.26
C PHE A 30 -4.20 -8.19 25.39
N PHE A 31 -4.70 -7.12 26.02
CA PHE A 31 -5.20 -5.95 25.27
C PHE A 31 -4.09 -5.19 24.55
N SER A 32 -2.93 -5.04 25.17
CA SER A 32 -1.75 -4.45 24.51
C SER A 32 -1.32 -5.27 23.29
N GLY A 33 -1.32 -6.60 23.41
CA GLY A 33 -1.01 -7.51 22.31
C GLY A 33 -1.99 -7.33 21.16
N GLN A 34 -3.30 -7.40 21.43
CA GLN A 34 -4.34 -7.20 20.42
C GLN A 34 -4.19 -5.88 19.67
N ASN A 35 -3.97 -4.78 20.38
CA ASN A 35 -3.75 -3.46 19.75
C ASN A 35 -2.50 -3.45 18.88
N THR A 36 -1.41 -4.06 19.35
CA THR A 36 -0.14 -4.14 18.60
C THR A 36 -0.31 -4.98 17.33
N TYR A 37 -1.03 -6.11 17.41
CA TYR A 37 -1.34 -6.94 16.25
C TYR A 37 -2.21 -6.20 15.24
N ALA A 38 -3.24 -5.49 15.70
CA ALA A 38 -4.12 -4.72 14.82
C ALA A 38 -3.32 -3.63 14.08
N MET A 39 -2.52 -2.83 14.80
CA MET A 39 -1.67 -1.81 14.18
C MET A 39 -0.67 -2.39 13.18
N GLY A 40 -0.04 -3.51 13.51
CA GLY A 40 0.89 -4.20 12.60
C GLY A 40 0.19 -4.76 11.36
N SER A 41 -1.02 -5.30 11.52
CA SER A 41 -1.83 -5.80 10.42
C SER A 41 -2.21 -4.70 9.44
N ASP A 42 -2.70 -3.55 9.96
CA ASP A 42 -3.06 -2.40 9.13
C ASP A 42 -1.84 -1.85 8.37
N GLN A 43 -0.71 -1.73 9.05
CA GLN A 43 0.55 -1.27 8.44
C GLN A 43 1.05 -2.25 7.36
N TYR A 44 0.89 -3.55 7.57
CA TYR A 44 1.25 -4.57 6.58
C TYR A 44 0.32 -4.53 5.36
N GLN A 45 -0.99 -4.45 5.57
CA GLN A 45 -1.97 -4.35 4.49
C GLN A 45 -1.70 -3.13 3.61
N LEU A 46 -1.52 -1.96 4.23
CA LEU A 46 -1.21 -0.72 3.53
C LEU A 46 0.06 -0.83 2.66
N GLN A 47 1.13 -1.38 3.23
CA GLN A 47 2.38 -1.60 2.50
C GLN A 47 2.24 -2.58 1.35
N SER A 48 1.54 -3.69 1.59
CA SER A 48 1.32 -4.75 0.61
C SER A 48 0.55 -4.21 -0.61
N GLU A 49 -0.54 -3.48 -0.39
CA GLU A 49 -1.35 -2.91 -1.46
C GLU A 49 -0.58 -1.87 -2.29
N ILE A 50 0.14 -0.96 -1.64
CA ILE A 50 0.91 0.07 -2.35
C ILE A 50 2.08 -0.55 -3.14
N ARG A 51 2.77 -1.56 -2.59
CA ARG A 51 3.86 -2.27 -3.30
C ARG A 51 3.33 -3.04 -4.51
N LYS A 52 2.23 -3.78 -4.33
CA LYS A 52 1.55 -4.49 -5.42
C LYS A 52 1.15 -3.54 -6.55
N ALA A 53 0.68 -2.34 -6.23
CA ALA A 53 0.42 -1.31 -7.22
C ALA A 53 1.69 -0.87 -7.94
N GLY A 54 2.76 -0.56 -7.20
CA GLY A 54 4.04 -0.17 -7.79
C GLY A 54 4.61 -1.22 -8.73
N ASP A 55 4.63 -2.48 -8.29
CA ASP A 55 5.11 -3.61 -9.06
C ASP A 55 4.26 -3.81 -10.34
N PHE A 56 2.94 -3.71 -10.22
CA PHE A 56 2.03 -3.79 -11.37
C PHE A 56 2.31 -2.70 -12.41
N ILE A 57 2.45 -1.44 -11.97
CA ILE A 57 2.74 -0.30 -12.86
C ILE A 57 4.09 -0.52 -13.55
N ILE A 58 5.10 -0.90 -12.78
CA ILE A 58 6.45 -1.20 -13.27
C ILE A 58 6.41 -2.27 -14.36
N ASP A 59 5.71 -3.38 -14.13
CA ASP A 59 5.65 -4.49 -15.08
C ASP A 59 4.90 -4.13 -16.37
N GLU A 60 3.89 -3.26 -16.27
CA GLU A 60 3.16 -2.77 -17.44
C GLU A 60 3.96 -1.77 -18.28
N VAL A 61 4.68 -0.84 -17.64
CA VAL A 61 5.40 0.24 -18.34
C VAL A 61 6.81 -0.13 -18.76
N ARG A 62 7.44 -1.15 -18.14
CA ARG A 62 8.85 -1.53 -18.40
C ARG A 62 9.14 -1.80 -19.87
N ASN A 63 8.19 -2.42 -20.58
CA ASN A 63 8.29 -2.77 -21.99
C ASN A 63 7.41 -1.88 -22.89
N ALA A 64 6.90 -0.77 -22.37
CA ALA A 64 6.11 0.17 -23.15
C ALA A 64 6.98 0.85 -24.22
N THR A 65 6.47 0.92 -25.45
CA THR A 65 7.11 1.65 -26.56
C THR A 65 6.74 3.12 -26.57
N GLU A 66 5.57 3.44 -26.01
CA GLU A 66 5.05 4.80 -25.90
C GLU A 66 4.53 4.99 -24.48
N ILE A 67 4.82 6.15 -23.89
CA ILE A 67 4.30 6.56 -22.59
C ILE A 67 4.09 8.07 -22.59
N ASP A 68 2.97 8.51 -22.03
CA ASP A 68 2.63 9.90 -21.80
C ASP A 68 1.98 10.05 -20.44
N ILE A 69 2.29 11.15 -19.76
CA ILE A 69 1.60 11.51 -18.52
C ILE A 69 0.57 12.58 -18.85
N ILE A 70 -0.69 12.28 -18.55
CA ILE A 70 -1.81 13.17 -18.80
C ILE A 70 -2.57 13.44 -17.51
N ASN A 71 -3.47 14.42 -17.57
CA ASN A 71 -4.36 14.77 -16.47
C ASN A 71 -5.76 14.25 -16.70
N THR A 72 -6.54 14.19 -15.63
CA THR A 72 -7.98 13.87 -15.70
C THR A 72 -8.79 15.12 -16.07
N PRO A 73 -9.92 14.97 -16.78
CA PRO A 73 -10.44 13.75 -17.41
C PRO A 73 -9.71 13.41 -18.73
N PHE A 74 -9.72 12.14 -19.11
CA PHE A 74 -9.19 11.66 -20.39
C PHE A 74 -10.21 10.73 -21.07
N PHE A 75 -10.01 10.46 -22.36
CA PHE A 75 -10.79 9.50 -23.13
C PHE A 75 -9.89 8.34 -23.57
N ALA A 76 -10.30 7.12 -23.24
CA ALA A 76 -9.56 5.94 -23.61
C ALA A 76 -9.51 5.76 -25.13
N GLN A 77 -8.32 5.48 -25.64
CA GLN A 77 -8.04 5.23 -27.05
C GLN A 77 -7.68 3.77 -27.25
N THR A 78 -8.24 3.15 -28.29
CA THR A 78 -7.96 1.78 -28.66
C THR A 78 -6.46 1.55 -28.86
N GLY A 79 -5.93 0.47 -28.29
CA GLY A 79 -4.52 0.09 -28.39
C GLY A 79 -3.60 0.72 -27.33
N TYR A 80 -4.15 1.48 -26.37
CA TYR A 80 -3.42 1.99 -25.21
C TYR A 80 -3.96 1.39 -23.90
N GLY A 81 -3.07 1.23 -22.94
CA GLY A 81 -3.41 1.02 -21.53
C GLY A 81 -3.35 2.33 -20.77
N TYR A 82 -4.19 2.46 -19.75
CA TYR A 82 -4.25 3.63 -18.87
C TYR A 82 -4.14 3.19 -17.42
N ILE A 83 -3.26 3.80 -16.67
CA ILE A 83 -3.14 3.61 -15.22
C ILE A 83 -3.35 4.98 -14.58
N TYR A 84 -4.31 5.09 -13.66
CA TYR A 84 -4.63 6.37 -13.06
C TYR A 84 -5.15 6.24 -11.64
N LEU A 85 -5.05 7.33 -10.89
CA LEU A 85 -5.68 7.43 -9.59
C LEU A 85 -7.15 7.86 -9.75
N HIS A 86 -8.07 7.09 -9.18
CA HIS A 86 -9.49 7.41 -9.12
C HIS A 86 -10.09 6.90 -7.81
N ASP A 87 -10.88 7.73 -7.12
CA ASP A 87 -11.51 7.38 -5.84
C ASP A 87 -10.56 6.76 -4.81
N SER A 88 -9.35 7.34 -4.69
CA SER A 88 -8.28 6.86 -3.80
C SER A 88 -7.75 5.46 -4.14
N LYS A 89 -7.93 5.01 -5.39
CA LYS A 89 -7.46 3.71 -5.91
C LYS A 89 -6.63 3.88 -7.16
N ILE A 90 -5.66 2.99 -7.34
CA ILE A 90 -5.05 2.81 -8.66
C ILE A 90 -5.97 1.95 -9.50
N VAL A 91 -6.36 2.50 -10.64
CA VAL A 91 -7.24 1.88 -11.62
C VAL A 91 -6.45 1.65 -12.90
N TYR A 92 -6.63 0.45 -13.46
CA TYR A 92 -6.08 0.06 -14.75
C TYR A 92 -7.19 -0.12 -15.77
N GLU A 93 -7.14 0.63 -16.87
CA GLU A 93 -8.06 0.50 -18.00
C GLU A 93 -7.32 -0.03 -19.23
N TYR A 94 -7.89 -1.07 -19.82
CA TYR A 94 -7.37 -1.76 -21.00
C TYR A 94 -8.46 -1.99 -22.03
N SER A 95 -8.10 -2.47 -23.21
CA SER A 95 -9.02 -2.67 -24.35
C SER A 95 -10.25 -3.56 -24.06
N GLY A 96 -10.31 -4.24 -22.92
CA GLY A 96 -11.40 -5.12 -22.51
C GLY A 96 -12.10 -4.73 -21.21
N GLY A 97 -11.80 -3.56 -20.63
CA GLY A 97 -12.47 -3.04 -19.44
C GLY A 97 -11.53 -2.36 -18.44
N THR A 98 -12.04 -2.20 -17.22
CA THR A 98 -11.37 -1.50 -16.13
C THR A 98 -11.19 -2.45 -14.93
N ARG A 99 -10.06 -2.34 -14.24
CA ARG A 99 -9.71 -3.16 -13.07
C ARG A 99 -9.11 -2.29 -11.96
N ASP A 100 -9.62 -2.45 -10.75
CA ASP A 100 -9.02 -1.89 -9.54
C ASP A 100 -7.77 -2.70 -9.17
N ILE A 101 -6.64 -2.01 -8.98
CA ILE A 101 -5.36 -2.62 -8.59
C ILE A 101 -5.19 -2.58 -7.07
N THR A 102 -5.69 -1.51 -6.44
CA THR A 102 -5.67 -1.29 -4.99
C THR A 102 -7.06 -1.02 -4.44
N ASP A 103 -7.20 -1.20 -3.13
CA ASP A 103 -8.31 -0.65 -2.36
C ASP A 103 -8.22 0.87 -2.22
N SER A 104 -9.29 1.51 -1.72
CA SER A 104 -9.39 2.96 -1.51
C SER A 104 -8.53 3.41 -0.33
N LEU A 105 -7.21 3.46 -0.54
CA LEU A 105 -6.22 3.76 0.48
C LEU A 105 -5.27 4.89 0.09
N LEU A 106 -5.25 5.35 -1.17
CA LEU A 106 -4.29 6.35 -1.66
C LEU A 106 -4.75 7.79 -1.44
N LYS A 107 -3.80 8.71 -1.24
CA LYS A 107 -4.03 10.16 -1.24
C LYS A 107 -4.08 10.72 -2.66
N ASP A 108 -4.85 11.79 -2.84
CA ASP A 108 -5.05 12.47 -4.13
C ASP A 108 -3.95 13.49 -4.49
N GLU A 109 -2.69 13.13 -4.22
CA GLU A 109 -1.50 13.92 -4.56
C GLU A 109 -0.84 13.30 -5.82
N ASP A 110 -0.26 14.13 -6.69
CA ASP A 110 0.22 13.70 -8.02
C ASP A 110 1.09 12.44 -7.96
N VAL A 111 0.70 11.41 -8.73
CA VAL A 111 1.23 10.04 -8.54
C VAL A 111 2.38 9.71 -9.49
N PHE A 112 2.47 10.42 -10.62
CA PHE A 112 3.38 10.07 -11.70
C PHE A 112 4.11 11.29 -12.25
N SER A 113 5.41 11.11 -12.52
CA SER A 113 6.20 12.09 -13.26
C SER A 113 7.24 11.45 -14.17
N ILE A 114 7.60 12.13 -15.25
CA ILE A 114 8.74 11.77 -16.10
C ILE A 114 9.91 12.67 -15.74
N ARG A 115 11.04 12.06 -15.39
CA ARG A 115 12.34 12.73 -15.22
C ARG A 115 13.29 12.32 -16.33
N LYS A 116 14.24 13.20 -16.63
CA LYS A 116 15.41 12.89 -17.45
C LYS A 116 16.68 12.88 -16.62
N ASP A 117 17.56 11.96 -16.94
CA ASP A 117 18.92 11.96 -16.42
C ASP A 117 19.85 12.78 -17.35
N SER A 118 21.06 13.07 -16.86
CA SER A 118 22.19 13.67 -17.56
C SER A 118 22.48 13.02 -18.92
N ASP A 119 22.32 11.70 -19.03
CA ASP A 119 22.46 10.92 -20.28
C ASP A 119 21.23 11.01 -21.22
N ASN A 120 20.29 11.94 -20.97
CA ASN A 120 19.05 12.11 -21.74
C ASN A 120 18.11 10.88 -21.70
N ARG A 121 18.31 9.97 -20.74
CA ARG A 121 17.46 8.79 -20.50
C ARG A 121 16.19 9.17 -19.75
N ASN A 122 15.06 8.58 -20.11
CA ASN A 122 13.77 8.87 -19.50
C ASN A 122 13.48 7.89 -18.35
N PHE A 123 13.05 8.42 -17.21
CA PHE A 123 12.63 7.67 -16.04
C PHE A 123 11.19 8.03 -15.71
N LEU A 124 10.35 7.02 -15.48
CA LEU A 124 9.06 7.20 -14.84
C LEU A 124 9.26 7.13 -13.33
N CYS A 125 8.88 8.19 -12.63
CA CYS A 125 8.84 8.27 -11.18
C CYS A 125 7.41 8.02 -10.73
N ILE A 126 7.25 7.16 -9.74
CA ILE A 126 5.98 6.74 -9.17
C ILE A 126 6.03 7.10 -7.69
N ASP A 127 5.19 8.03 -7.28
CA ASP A 127 5.08 8.51 -5.90
C ASP A 127 3.66 8.25 -5.40
N MET A 128 3.51 7.22 -4.57
CA MET A 128 2.22 6.82 -4.01
C MET A 128 2.26 6.97 -2.50
N THR A 129 1.32 7.74 -1.97
CA THR A 129 1.06 7.83 -0.53
C THR A 129 -0.29 7.23 -0.24
N GLY A 130 -0.36 6.31 0.73
CA GLY A 130 -1.65 5.84 1.22
C GLY A 130 -1.78 5.91 2.74
N THR A 131 -3.02 5.85 3.20
CA THR A 131 -3.42 5.99 4.59
C THR A 131 -4.47 4.96 4.98
N LEU A 132 -4.26 4.28 6.10
CA LEU A 132 -5.22 3.34 6.69
C LEU A 132 -5.21 3.49 8.22
N ASN A 133 -6.36 3.76 8.83
CA ASN A 133 -6.52 3.89 10.28
C ASN A 133 -5.49 4.80 10.98
N GLY A 134 -5.09 5.89 10.31
CA GLY A 134 -4.08 6.85 10.80
C GLY A 134 -2.62 6.47 10.49
N ASN A 135 -2.36 5.24 10.05
CA ASN A 135 -1.06 4.86 9.51
C ASN A 135 -0.91 5.43 8.10
N THR A 136 0.31 5.85 7.75
CA THR A 136 0.66 6.36 6.41
C THR A 136 1.85 5.59 5.88
N TYR A 137 1.85 5.29 4.58
CA TYR A 137 2.98 4.69 3.90
C TYR A 137 3.20 5.36 2.54
N ASN A 138 4.48 5.65 2.25
CA ASN A 138 4.90 6.28 1.01
C ASN A 138 5.78 5.30 0.24
N LEU A 139 5.45 5.09 -1.03
CA LEU A 139 6.30 4.42 -1.99
C LEU A 139 6.77 5.45 -3.01
N SER A 140 8.09 5.58 -3.15
CA SER A 140 8.72 6.35 -4.21
C SER A 140 9.66 5.41 -4.96
N THR A 141 9.44 5.26 -6.27
CA THR A 141 10.24 4.37 -7.13
C THR A 141 10.41 4.95 -8.52
N GLU A 142 11.53 4.63 -9.15
CA GLU A 142 11.88 5.10 -10.49
C GLU A 142 12.18 3.92 -11.40
N ILE A 143 11.65 3.95 -12.62
CA ILE A 143 11.94 2.96 -13.65
C ILE A 143 12.46 3.62 -14.93
N LEU A 144 13.58 3.08 -15.44
CA LEU A 144 14.13 3.44 -16.74
C LEU A 144 13.20 2.96 -17.87
N LEU A 145 12.76 3.90 -18.71
CA LEU A 145 11.93 3.64 -19.88
C LEU A 145 12.81 3.33 -21.10
N LYS A 146 13.26 2.07 -21.21
CA LYS A 146 14.27 1.64 -22.21
C LYS A 146 13.88 1.91 -23.67
N ASN A 147 12.59 1.79 -23.98
CA ASN A 147 12.09 1.90 -25.35
C ASN A 147 11.51 3.28 -25.69
N VAL A 148 11.51 4.21 -24.73
CA VAL A 148 10.93 5.55 -24.90
C VAL A 148 12.06 6.57 -24.97
N VAL A 149 12.13 7.30 -26.08
CA VAL A 149 13.15 8.34 -26.31
C VAL A 149 12.55 9.74 -26.35
N ASN A 150 13.35 10.74 -25.99
CA ASN A 150 13.04 12.17 -26.17
C ASN A 150 11.73 12.68 -25.54
N LYS A 151 11.31 12.15 -24.39
CA LYS A 151 10.19 12.75 -23.64
C LYS A 151 10.63 14.01 -22.90
N SER A 152 9.72 14.97 -22.81
CA SER A 152 9.87 16.12 -21.91
C SER A 152 9.47 15.71 -20.49
N PRO A 153 10.02 16.36 -19.45
CA PRO A 153 9.52 16.20 -18.09
C PRO A 153 8.05 16.61 -18.01
N GLN A 154 7.25 15.76 -17.39
CA GLN A 154 5.79 15.91 -17.26
C GLN A 154 5.35 15.34 -15.92
N SER A 155 4.26 15.84 -15.35
CA SER A 155 3.61 15.29 -14.17
C SER A 155 2.10 15.25 -14.36
N GLY A 156 1.44 14.34 -13.66
CA GLY A 156 0.00 14.17 -13.75
C GLY A 156 -0.47 12.89 -13.06
N LYS A 157 -1.77 12.63 -13.18
CA LYS A 157 -2.45 11.55 -12.45
C LYS A 157 -2.76 10.32 -13.31
N VAL A 158 -2.40 10.35 -14.59
CA VAL A 158 -2.71 9.29 -15.56
C VAL A 158 -1.46 8.95 -16.36
N ILE A 159 -1.06 7.69 -16.33
CA ILE A 159 -0.10 7.11 -17.27
C ILE A 159 -0.89 6.54 -18.46
N LYS A 160 -0.69 7.10 -19.64
CA LYS A 160 -1.09 6.50 -20.91
C LYS A 160 0.10 5.77 -21.49
N TYR A 161 -0.03 4.50 -21.84
CA TYR A 161 1.09 3.74 -22.40
C TYR A 161 0.65 2.76 -23.48
N LYS A 162 1.59 2.38 -24.34
CA LYS A 162 1.42 1.35 -25.36
C LYS A 162 2.47 0.28 -25.16
N LYS A 163 2.01 -0.96 -24.96
CA LYS A 163 2.88 -2.12 -24.78
C LYS A 163 3.16 -2.76 -26.14
N LEU A 164 4.39 -3.22 -26.34
CA LEU A 164 4.69 -4.11 -27.46
C LEU A 164 3.86 -5.40 -27.23
N MET A 165 2.95 -5.73 -28.15
CA MET A 165 2.27 -7.03 -28.09
C MET A 165 3.35 -8.13 -28.22
N PRO A 166 3.33 -9.17 -27.37
CA PRO A 166 4.23 -10.30 -27.50
C PRO A 166 4.02 -11.04 -28.83
#